data_AF-A0A3D2JDR1-F1
#
_entry.id   AF-A0A3D2JDR1-F1
#
_cell.length_a   1.000
_cell.length_b   1.000
_cell.length_c   1.000
_cell.angle_alpha   90.00
_cell.angle_beta   90.00
_cell.angle_gamma   90.00
#
_symmetry.space_group_name_H-M   'P 1'
#
loop_
_entity.id
_entity.type
_entity.pdbx_description
1 polymer ?
#
loop_
_entity_poly.entity_id
_entity_poly.type
_entity_poly.pdbx_seq_one_letter_code
_entity_poly.pdbx_strand_id
1 'polypeptide(L)'
;YYYDPGKGRVVEGLGLVPNACVLPHHNTFGKGWAARLSTLLPNATLIGIDEGTGMIDDGDTPENSSQRTWHVYGKGAVILYHHGSATTYSAHGQAILL
;
A
#
# COMPACT_ATOMS: atom_id res chain seq x y z
N TYR A 1 2.00 -1.56 9.84
CA TYR A 1 2.06 -0.26 10.56
C TYR A 1 0.71 0.43 10.49
N TYR A 2 0.39 1.35 11.42
CA TYR A 2 -0.76 2.27 11.30
C TYR A 2 -0.30 3.71 11.51
N TYR A 3 -0.68 4.61 10.60
CA TYR A 3 -0.42 6.04 10.74
C TYR A 3 -1.64 6.72 11.37
N ASP A 4 -1.47 7.37 12.52
CA ASP A 4 -2.47 8.23 13.14
C ASP A 4 -2.26 9.66 12.63
N PRO A 5 -3.08 10.14 11.67
CA PRO A 5 -2.90 11.49 11.11
C PRO A 5 -3.22 12.59 12.13
N GLY A 6 -4.12 12.34 13.08
CA GLY A 6 -4.48 13.32 14.12
C GLY A 6 -3.34 13.57 15.12
N LYS A 7 -2.50 12.56 15.35
CA LYS A 7 -1.30 12.67 16.21
C LYS A 7 0.01 12.77 15.44
N GLY A 8 -0.03 12.64 14.11
CA GLY A 8 1.13 12.70 13.24
C GLY A 8 2.19 11.62 13.52
N ARG A 9 1.79 10.44 14.02
CA ARG A 9 2.74 9.39 14.43
C ARG A 9 2.36 8.03 13.86
N VAL A 10 3.35 7.18 13.66
CA VAL A 10 3.15 5.76 13.38
C VAL A 10 3.03 5.01 14.69
N VAL A 11 2.09 4.08 14.76
CA VAL A 11 1.93 3.14 15.86
C VAL A 11 1.85 1.71 15.32
N GLU A 12 1.87 0.75 16.24
CA GLU A 12 1.64 -0.65 15.93
C GLU A 12 0.23 -0.85 15.36
N GLY A 13 0.14 -1.63 14.28
CA GLY A 13 -1.12 -2.05 13.69
C GLY A 13 -1.31 -3.56 13.85
N LEU A 14 -2.35 -4.13 13.24
CA LEU A 14 -2.68 -5.55 13.36
C LEU A 14 -1.64 -6.52 12.74
N GLY A 15 -0.70 -6.03 11.94
CA GLY A 15 0.35 -6.86 11.35
C GLY A 15 -0.09 -7.83 10.25
N LEU A 16 -1.28 -7.64 9.67
CA LEU A 16 -1.85 -8.57 8.66
C LEU A 16 -1.10 -8.57 7.32
N VAL A 17 -0.61 -7.41 6.89
CA VAL A 17 0.30 -7.29 5.74
C VAL A 17 1.68 -6.92 6.30
N PRO A 18 2.66 -7.84 6.27
CA PRO A 18 3.98 -7.60 6.84
C PRO A 18 4.66 -6.39 6.20
N ASN A 19 5.43 -5.65 7.01
CA ASN A 19 6.27 -4.55 6.55
C ASN A 19 5.57 -3.50 5.65
N ALA A 20 4.27 -3.30 5.84
CA ALA A 20 3.48 -2.39 5.01
C ALA A 20 2.72 -1.33 5.83
N CYS A 21 2.46 -0.19 5.18
CA CYS A 21 1.59 0.87 5.70
C CYS A 21 0.67 1.37 4.60
N VAL A 22 -0.65 1.31 4.82
CA VAL A 22 -1.65 1.77 3.84
C VAL A 22 -1.88 3.28 3.98
N LEU A 23 -1.93 3.98 2.84
CA LEU A 23 -2.27 5.39 2.70
C LEU A 23 -3.61 5.46 1.96
N PRO A 24 -4.75 5.38 2.68
CA PRO A 24 -6.07 5.44 2.06
C PRO A 24 -6.35 6.83 1.47
N HIS A 25 -7.38 6.92 0.62
CA HIS A 25 -7.79 8.17 -0.03
C HIS A 25 -6.63 8.83 -0.79
N HIS A 26 -5.81 8.03 -1.47
CA HIS A 26 -4.52 8.47 -1.99
C HIS A 26 -4.66 9.60 -3.04
N ASN A 27 -5.56 9.44 -4.00
CA ASN A 27 -5.91 10.46 -4.98
C ASN A 27 -6.39 11.80 -4.38
N THR A 28 -6.90 11.82 -3.15
CA THR A 28 -7.30 13.04 -2.44
C THR A 28 -6.19 13.50 -1.48
N PHE A 29 -6.28 13.16 -0.20
CA PHE A 29 -5.37 13.66 0.84
C PHE A 29 -4.28 12.66 1.25
N GLY A 30 -4.49 11.36 1.05
CA GLY A 30 -3.58 10.30 1.53
C GLY A 30 -2.17 10.40 0.95
N LYS A 31 -2.02 10.81 -0.32
CA LYS A 31 -0.71 11.02 -0.96
C LYS A 31 0.18 12.03 -0.24
N GLY A 32 -0.43 12.99 0.47
CA GLY A 32 0.29 14.01 1.24
C GLY A 32 1.14 13.42 2.38
N TRP A 33 0.87 12.18 2.80
CA TRP A 33 1.62 11.50 3.86
C TRP A 33 2.85 10.75 3.37
N ALA A 34 2.96 10.47 2.06
CA ALA A 34 3.97 9.57 1.50
C ALA A 34 5.40 10.01 1.86
N ALA A 35 5.77 11.27 1.61
CA ALA A 35 7.12 11.76 1.89
C ALA A 35 7.50 11.62 3.37
N ARG A 36 6.60 12.01 4.28
CA ARG A 36 6.83 11.89 5.73
C ARG A 36 6.94 10.43 6.16
N LEU A 37 6.04 9.58 5.68
CA LEU A 37 6.02 8.17 6.05
C LEU A 37 7.23 7.43 5.47
N SER A 38 7.75 7.81 4.30
CA SER A 38 8.99 7.25 3.77
C SER A 38 10.19 7.55 4.65
N THR A 39 10.19 8.69 5.36
CA THR A 39 11.23 9.00 6.36
C THR A 39 11.03 8.21 7.66
N LEU A 40 9.79 8.08 8.14
CA LEU A 40 9.49 7.39 9.40
C LEU A 40 9.58 5.86 9.28
N LEU A 41 9.32 5.33 8.09
CA LEU A 41 9.26 3.90 7.78
C LEU A 41 10.13 3.59 6.54
N PRO A 42 11.45 3.80 6.61
CA PRO A 42 12.33 3.74 5.44
C PRO A 42 12.43 2.35 4.79
N ASN A 43 12.08 1.31 5.54
CA ASN A 43 12.13 -0.08 5.10
C ASN A 43 10.73 -0.65 4.79
N ALA A 44 9.65 0.09 5.07
CA ALA A 44 8.30 -0.40 4.82
C ALA A 44 7.85 -0.04 3.41
N THR A 45 7.02 -0.91 2.83
CA THR A 45 6.28 -0.57 1.62
C THR A 45 5.09 0.31 2.00
N LEU A 46 5.02 1.53 1.46
CA LEU A 46 3.84 2.37 1.60
C LEU A 46 2.89 2.08 0.45
N ILE A 47 1.63 1.82 0.76
CA ILE A 47 0.62 1.40 -0.20
C ILE A 47 -0.45 2.49 -0.29
N GLY A 48 -0.31 3.39 -1.25
CA GLY A 48 -1.34 4.35 -1.62
C GLY A 48 -2.49 3.65 -2.31
N ILE A 49 -3.71 3.85 -1.82
CA ILE A 49 -4.92 3.30 -2.45
C ILE A 49 -5.91 4.44 -2.70
N ASP A 50 -6.27 4.63 -3.96
CA ASP A 50 -7.27 5.62 -4.37
C ASP A 50 -8.67 5.29 -3.84
N GLU A 51 -9.53 6.31 -3.71
CA GLU A 51 -10.93 6.09 -3.36
C GLU A 51 -11.64 5.18 -4.38
N GLY A 52 -12.49 4.28 -3.86
CA GLY A 52 -13.20 3.30 -4.70
C GLY A 52 -12.27 2.29 -5.39
N THR A 53 -11.07 2.09 -4.85
CA THR A 53 -10.07 1.12 -5.32
C THR A 53 -9.71 0.17 -4.19
N GLY A 54 -9.43 -1.08 -4.53
CA GLY A 54 -9.04 -2.11 -3.59
C GLY A 54 -7.93 -2.98 -4.16
N MET A 55 -7.27 -3.69 -3.26
CA MET A 55 -6.25 -4.68 -3.59
C MET A 55 -6.60 -5.98 -2.86
N ILE A 56 -6.70 -7.09 -3.59
CA ILE A 56 -7.21 -8.36 -3.08
C ILE A 56 -6.20 -9.48 -3.41
N ASP A 57 -5.83 -10.30 -2.42
CA ASP A 57 -5.18 -11.59 -2.66
C ASP A 57 -6.28 -12.61 -2.96
N ASP A 58 -6.50 -12.88 -4.25
CA ASP A 58 -7.54 -13.80 -4.74
C ASP A 58 -7.14 -15.28 -4.61
N GLY A 59 -5.99 -15.58 -3.99
CA GLY A 59 -5.49 -16.95 -3.85
C GLY A 59 -4.61 -17.41 -5.03
N ASP A 60 -4.31 -16.53 -5.98
CA ASP A 60 -3.44 -16.81 -7.15
C ASP A 60 -1.94 -16.81 -6.81
N THR A 61 -1.59 -16.80 -5.52
CA THR A 61 -0.20 -16.91 -5.08
C THR A 61 0.31 -18.34 -5.33
N PRO A 62 1.41 -18.54 -6.09
CA PRO A 62 1.99 -19.87 -6.27
C PRO A 62 2.42 -20.47 -4.93
N GLU A 63 2.20 -21.77 -4.73
CA GLU A 63 2.47 -22.48 -3.45
C GLU A 63 3.90 -22.29 -2.91
N ASN A 64 4.86 -22.06 -3.80
CA ASN A 64 6.29 -21.88 -3.46
C ASN A 64 6.75 -20.42 -3.45
N SER A 65 5.81 -19.46 -3.49
CA SER A 65 6.14 -18.04 -3.45
C SER A 65 6.35 -17.57 -2.02
N SER A 66 7.45 -16.84 -1.79
CA SER A 66 7.67 -16.10 -0.54
C SER A 66 6.86 -14.81 -0.45
N GLN A 67 6.24 -14.39 -1.57
CA GLN A 67 5.43 -13.18 -1.68
C GLN A 67 4.00 -13.52 -2.07
N ARG A 68 3.05 -12.72 -1.61
CA ARG A 68 1.64 -12.82 -1.99
C ARG A 68 1.39 -12.06 -3.28
N THR A 69 0.57 -12.63 -4.15
CA THR A 69 0.04 -11.95 -5.33
C THR A 69 -1.22 -11.20 -4.94
N TRP A 70 -1.27 -9.91 -5.25
CA TRP A 70 -2.41 -9.06 -5.00
C TRP A 70 -2.88 -8.40 -6.30
N HIS A 71 -4.18 -8.41 -6.58
CA HIS A 71 -4.76 -7.78 -7.76
C HIS A 71 -5.45 -6.46 -7.41
N VAL A 72 -5.26 -5.46 -8.28
CA VAL A 72 -5.90 -4.15 -8.13
C VAL A 72 -7.24 -4.12 -8.85
N TYR A 73 -8.28 -3.71 -8.11
CA TYR A 73 -9.65 -3.60 -8.57
C TYR A 73 -10.25 -2.23 -8.26
N GLY A 74 -11.33 -1.88 -8.96
CA GLY A 74 -12.08 -0.66 -8.71
C GLY A 74 -11.84 0.43 -9.76
N LYS A 75 -11.85 1.69 -9.33
CA LYS A 75 -11.95 2.86 -10.24
C LYS A 75 -10.65 3.64 -10.45
N GLY A 76 -9.66 3.45 -9.57
CA GLY A 76 -8.42 4.23 -9.56
C GLY A 76 -7.18 3.35 -9.66
N ALA A 77 -6.16 3.66 -8.86
CA ALA A 77 -4.90 2.94 -8.82
C ALA A 77 -4.43 2.63 -7.40
N VAL A 78 -3.47 1.71 -7.33
CA VAL A 78 -2.62 1.47 -6.17
C VAL A 78 -1.22 1.98 -6.50
N ILE A 79 -0.62 2.73 -5.58
CA ILE A 79 0.72 3.28 -5.71
C ILE A 79 1.59 2.69 -4.61
N LEU A 80 2.67 2.01 -4.99
CA LEU A 80 3.66 1.53 -4.05
C LEU A 80 4.82 2.51 -3.95
N TYR A 81 5.13 2.95 -2.73
CA TYR A 81 6.36 3.69 -2.44
C TYR A 81 7.34 2.78 -1.71
N HIS A 82 8.55 2.69 -2.24
CA HIS A 82 9.64 1.94 -1.62
C HIS A 82 10.98 2.57 -2.00
N HIS A 83 11.84 2.83 -1.01
CA HIS A 83 13.15 3.49 -1.18
C HIS A 83 13.13 4.71 -2.13
N GLY A 84 12.14 5.59 -1.97
CA GLY A 84 12.02 6.83 -2.75
C GLY A 84 11.50 6.64 -4.19
N SER A 85 11.24 5.40 -4.63
CA SER A 85 10.57 5.11 -5.90
C SER A 85 9.07 4.97 -5.68
N ALA A 86 8.28 5.40 -6.68
CA ALA A 86 6.84 5.22 -6.71
C ALA A 86 6.44 4.44 -7.97
N THR A 87 5.73 3.33 -7.79
CA THR A 87 5.22 2.50 -8.89
C THR A 87 3.70 2.49 -8.85
N THR A 88 3.05 2.77 -9.98
CA THR A 88 1.58 2.84 -10.09
C THR A 88 1.02 1.58 -10.77
N TYR A 89 -0.07 1.05 -10.22
CA TYR A 89 -0.81 -0.10 -10.72
C TYR A 89 -2.29 0.29 -10.87
N SER A 90 -2.77 0.33 -12.11
CA SER A 90 -4.17 0.67 -12.45
C SER A 90 -5.11 -0.50 -12.15
N ALA A 91 -6.37 -0.19 -11.85
CA ALA A 91 -7.44 -1.13 -11.47
C ALA A 91 -7.95 -2.09 -12.57
N HIS A 92 -7.11 -2.44 -13.54
CA HIS A 92 -7.44 -3.37 -14.63
C HIS A 92 -6.92 -4.79 -14.36
N GLY A 93 -6.97 -5.24 -13.10
CA GLY A 93 -6.46 -6.55 -12.69
C GLY A 93 -4.94 -6.64 -12.71
N GLN A 94 -4.23 -5.50 -12.63
CA GLN A 94 -2.78 -5.55 -12.52
C GLN A 94 -2.37 -6.23 -11.21
N ALA A 95 -1.42 -7.15 -11.32
CA ALA A 95 -0.88 -7.89 -10.20
C ALA A 95 0.29 -7.13 -9.55
N ILE A 96 0.33 -7.20 -8.23
CA ILE A 96 1.38 -6.68 -7.36
C ILE A 96 1.92 -7.86 -6.56
N LEU A 97 3.24 -7.97 -6.46
CA LEU A 97 3.91 -8.93 -5.57
C LEU A 97 4.35 -8.19 -4.30
N LEU A 98 3.83 -8.62 -3.15
CA LEU A 98 4.20 -8.10 -1.82
C LEU A 98 4.76 -9.24 -0.95
#